data_AF-A0A917W5A0-F1
#
_entry.id   AF-A0A917W5A0-F1
#
_cell.length_a   1.000
_cell.length_b   1.000
_cell.length_c   1.000
_cell.angle_alpha   90.00
_cell.angle_beta   90.00
_cell.angle_gamma   90.00
#
_symmetry.space_group_name_H-M   'P 1'
#
loop_
_entity.id
_entity.type
_entity.pdbx_description
1 polymer ?
#
loop_
_entity_poly.entity_id
_entity_poly.type
_entity_poly.pdbx_seq_one_letter_code
_entity_poly.pdbx_strand_id
1 'polypeptide(L)'
;MAQLVLDVEAAEAALFVKAERLTEDYGLKERYQTPSELVDALIKSMGQVDDGDPITATKTRAEIFRAAVRSLGSGQTKWVKYLAAHESVKETLHSFDPDAVATDVTAGRDVAGELRDVLPRAAFRSPATAMVAWAKLLHEEPSFYSSVQQLGSAILTSGLREQADGLLPVVATVLSRPDRPHRLREALVRLGAPARDDWKLPGMGFPLASEFRRNLHWRGFKPDTHVKRLLGLWLQDQMPSFALRAAELATLVGVGDAEARKNIQYSLAGLSITPPGESPSKIDNLVWLIGANIETKNRTSGRSYLKHA
;
A
#
# COMPACT_ATOMS: atom_id res chain seq x y z
N MET A 1 6.59 -24.58 -17.82
CA MET A 1 5.46 -24.93 -16.93
C MET A 1 4.37 -23.91 -17.17
N ALA A 2 3.10 -24.32 -17.20
CA ALA A 2 1.98 -23.37 -17.32
C ALA A 2 1.97 -22.41 -16.11
N GLN A 3 1.82 -21.12 -16.37
CA GLN A 3 1.79 -20.10 -15.32
C GLN A 3 0.55 -20.28 -14.45
N LEU A 4 0.70 -20.20 -13.13
CA LEU A 4 -0.42 -20.16 -12.20
C LEU A 4 -0.87 -18.71 -12.02
N VAL A 5 -2.18 -18.48 -12.06
CA VAL A 5 -2.82 -17.18 -11.84
C VAL A 5 -3.99 -17.33 -10.86
N LEU A 6 -4.40 -16.24 -10.22
CA LEU A 6 -5.57 -16.23 -9.35
C LEU A 6 -6.83 -16.57 -10.17
N ASP A 7 -7.60 -17.53 -9.69
CA ASP A 7 -8.94 -17.80 -10.18
C ASP A 7 -9.91 -16.76 -9.59
N VAL A 8 -10.04 -15.62 -10.29
CA VAL A 8 -10.83 -14.46 -9.85
C VAL A 8 -12.28 -14.86 -9.55
N GLU A 9 -12.92 -15.65 -10.41
CA GLU A 9 -14.30 -16.10 -10.20
C GLU A 9 -14.45 -16.92 -8.91
N ALA A 10 -13.54 -17.87 -8.67
CA ALA A 10 -13.56 -18.68 -7.46
C ALA A 10 -13.27 -17.86 -6.19
N ALA A 11 -12.38 -16.86 -6.29
CA ALA A 11 -12.06 -15.92 -5.23
C ALA A 11 -13.28 -15.04 -4.87
N GLU A 12 -13.92 -14.44 -5.87
CA GLU A 12 -15.11 -13.61 -5.72
C GLU A 12 -16.27 -14.43 -5.13
N ALA A 13 -16.53 -15.62 -5.67
CA ALA A 13 -17.59 -16.51 -5.19
C ALA A 13 -17.39 -16.89 -3.70
N ALA A 14 -16.16 -17.14 -3.28
CA ALA A 14 -15.87 -17.44 -1.88
C ALA A 14 -16.13 -16.24 -0.95
N LEU A 15 -15.80 -15.02 -1.40
CA LEU A 15 -16.08 -13.79 -0.66
C LEU A 15 -17.59 -13.49 -0.58
N PHE A 16 -18.34 -13.79 -1.63
CA PHE A 16 -19.77 -13.55 -1.70
C PHE A 16 -20.58 -14.33 -0.64
N VAL A 17 -20.06 -15.48 -0.17
CA VAL A 17 -20.63 -16.20 1.00
C VAL A 17 -20.65 -15.34 2.27
N LYS A 18 -19.86 -14.27 2.33
CA LYS A 18 -19.81 -13.28 3.42
C LYS A 18 -20.36 -11.91 3.02
N ALA A 19 -21.17 -11.82 1.95
CA ALA A 19 -21.63 -10.56 1.38
C ALA A 19 -22.24 -9.59 2.40
N GLU A 20 -23.14 -10.04 3.27
CA GLU A 20 -23.78 -9.19 4.30
C GLU A 20 -22.74 -8.57 5.23
N ARG A 21 -21.87 -9.40 5.81
CA ARG A 21 -20.82 -8.93 6.71
C ARG A 21 -19.81 -8.02 6.01
N LEU A 22 -19.41 -8.34 4.78
CA LEU A 22 -18.50 -7.48 4.01
C LEU A 22 -19.15 -6.15 3.67
N THR A 23 -20.46 -6.13 3.38
CA THR A 23 -21.21 -4.90 3.16
C THR A 23 -21.15 -4.00 4.40
N GLU A 24 -21.37 -4.57 5.59
CA GLU A 24 -21.30 -3.86 6.87
C GLU A 24 -19.88 -3.39 7.24
N ASP A 25 -18.90 -4.31 7.25
CA ASP A 25 -17.52 -4.04 7.68
C ASP A 25 -16.84 -2.98 6.77
N TYR A 26 -17.35 -2.78 5.54
CA TYR A 26 -16.84 -1.81 4.58
C TYR A 26 -17.76 -0.60 4.33
N GLY A 27 -18.90 -0.50 5.03
CA GLY A 27 -19.80 0.66 4.94
C GLY A 27 -20.51 0.81 3.59
N LEU A 28 -20.73 -0.31 2.89
CA LEU A 28 -21.47 -0.32 1.63
C LEU A 28 -22.98 -0.16 1.92
N LYS A 29 -23.69 0.59 1.07
CA LYS A 29 -25.12 0.93 1.28
C LYS A 29 -26.09 0.04 0.52
N GLU A 30 -25.60 -0.66 -0.49
CA GLU A 30 -26.41 -1.43 -1.43
C GLU A 30 -26.29 -2.94 -1.15
N ARG A 31 -27.32 -3.68 -1.56
CA ARG A 31 -27.26 -5.14 -1.61
C ARG A 31 -26.84 -5.56 -3.01
N TYR A 32 -25.74 -6.30 -3.09
CA TYR A 32 -25.16 -6.78 -4.35
C TYR A 32 -25.76 -8.12 -4.74
N GLN A 33 -26.03 -8.32 -6.04
CA GLN A 33 -26.66 -9.54 -6.54
C GLN A 33 -25.64 -10.55 -7.03
N THR A 34 -24.45 -10.08 -7.44
CA THR A 34 -23.38 -10.94 -7.94
C THR A 34 -22.08 -10.81 -7.13
N PRO A 35 -21.22 -11.85 -7.15
CA PRO A 35 -19.89 -11.79 -6.55
C PRO A 35 -19.03 -10.62 -7.06
N SER A 36 -19.02 -10.38 -8.37
CA SER A 36 -18.20 -9.34 -9.00
C SER A 36 -18.68 -7.94 -8.61
N GLU A 37 -20.00 -7.70 -8.58
CA GLU A 37 -20.57 -6.43 -8.13
C GLU A 37 -20.13 -6.07 -6.71
N LEU A 38 -20.17 -7.04 -5.78
CA LEU A 38 -19.73 -6.84 -4.40
C LEU A 38 -18.24 -6.49 -4.35
N VAL A 39 -17.38 -7.23 -5.05
CA VAL A 39 -15.93 -7.01 -5.01
C VAL A 39 -15.55 -5.68 -5.63
N ASP A 40 -16.14 -5.30 -6.75
CA ASP A 40 -15.90 -4.01 -7.38
C ASP A 40 -16.31 -2.86 -6.46
N ALA A 41 -17.46 -2.99 -5.78
CA ALA A 41 -17.89 -2.01 -4.79
C ALA A 41 -16.96 -1.92 -3.57
N LEU A 42 -16.47 -3.06 -3.07
CA LEU A 42 -15.47 -3.11 -2.00
C LEU A 42 -14.19 -2.37 -2.40
N ILE A 43 -13.62 -2.69 -3.56
CA ILE A 43 -12.38 -2.08 -4.07
C ILE A 43 -12.59 -0.57 -4.30
N LYS A 44 -13.72 -0.18 -4.90
CA LYS A 44 -14.07 1.22 -5.10
C LYS A 44 -14.21 1.98 -3.78
N SER A 45 -14.80 1.36 -2.75
CA SER A 45 -14.90 1.98 -1.41
C SER A 45 -13.52 2.22 -0.78
N MET A 46 -12.56 1.33 -1.06
CA MET A 46 -11.15 1.47 -0.68
C MET A 46 -10.40 2.49 -1.56
N GLY A 47 -11.04 3.06 -2.59
CA GLY A 47 -10.52 4.14 -3.45
C GLY A 47 -9.18 3.83 -4.12
N GLN A 48 -8.91 2.54 -4.34
CA GLN A 48 -7.72 2.03 -5.02
C GLN A 48 -8.08 1.63 -6.45
N VAL A 49 -8.64 2.57 -7.20
CA VAL A 49 -8.93 2.39 -8.62
C VAL A 49 -7.72 2.84 -9.42
N ASP A 50 -7.33 2.09 -10.44
CA ASP A 50 -6.20 2.46 -11.30
C ASP A 50 -6.50 3.75 -12.06
N ASP A 51 -5.58 4.71 -11.99
CA ASP A 51 -5.74 6.06 -12.54
C ASP A 51 -4.45 6.50 -13.28
N GLY A 52 -4.17 5.83 -14.40
CA GLY A 52 -3.05 6.15 -15.29
C GLY A 52 -1.68 5.70 -14.79
N ASP A 53 -0.63 6.24 -15.42
CA ASP A 53 0.76 5.97 -15.04
C ASP A 53 1.17 6.80 -13.82
N PRO A 54 1.48 6.17 -12.68
CA PRO A 54 1.78 6.88 -11.45
C PRO A 54 3.12 7.64 -11.47
N ILE A 55 4.02 7.33 -12.42
CA ILE A 55 5.30 8.05 -12.58
C ILE A 55 5.07 9.43 -13.18
N THR A 56 4.09 9.57 -14.07
CA THR A 56 3.82 10.81 -14.81
C THR A 56 2.59 11.57 -14.29
N ALA A 57 1.73 10.93 -13.50
CA ALA A 57 0.54 11.56 -12.92
C ALA A 57 0.89 12.76 -12.01
N THR A 58 0.26 13.91 -12.24
CA THR A 58 0.37 15.06 -11.33
C THR A 58 -0.55 14.84 -10.14
N LYS A 59 -0.04 15.06 -8.92
CA LYS A 59 -0.83 15.01 -7.67
C LYS A 59 -0.61 16.29 -6.87
N THR A 60 -1.69 16.88 -6.40
CA THR A 60 -1.66 18.02 -5.49
C THR A 60 -1.14 17.58 -4.11
N ARG A 61 -0.61 18.52 -3.33
CA ARG A 61 -0.17 18.24 -1.95
C ARG A 61 -1.31 17.76 -1.06
N ALA A 62 -2.53 18.25 -1.29
CA ALA A 62 -3.71 17.77 -0.58
C ALA A 62 -4.04 16.30 -0.91
N GLU A 63 -3.88 15.89 -2.18
CA GLU A 63 -4.06 14.48 -2.57
C GLU A 63 -2.99 13.57 -1.96
N ILE A 64 -1.72 14.02 -1.95
CA ILE A 64 -0.61 13.30 -1.31
C ILE A 64 -0.86 13.17 0.19
N PHE A 65 -1.26 14.25 0.84
CA PHE A 65 -1.52 14.25 2.27
C PHE A 65 -2.71 13.34 2.62
N ARG A 66 -3.81 13.44 1.87
CA ARG A 66 -4.97 12.57 2.01
C ARG A 66 -4.61 11.09 1.84
N ALA A 67 -3.76 10.74 0.88
CA ALA A 67 -3.29 9.36 0.70
C ALA A 67 -2.49 8.85 1.91
N ALA A 68 -1.66 9.70 2.51
CA ALA A 68 -0.89 9.38 3.70
C ALA A 68 -1.79 9.18 4.93
N VAL A 69 -2.72 10.11 5.15
CA VAL A 69 -3.71 10.05 6.24
C VAL A 69 -4.58 8.80 6.12
N ARG A 70 -5.02 8.45 4.91
CA ARG A 70 -5.79 7.22 4.67
C ARG A 70 -5.02 5.97 5.02
N SER A 71 -3.74 5.88 4.63
CA SER A 71 -2.88 4.73 4.95
C SER A 71 -2.70 4.59 6.47
N LEU A 72 -2.35 5.70 7.16
CA LEU A 72 -2.13 5.73 8.61
C LEU A 72 -3.41 5.44 9.40
N GLY A 73 -4.53 6.06 9.01
CA GLY A 73 -5.80 5.98 9.72
C GLY A 73 -6.49 4.63 9.59
N SER A 74 -6.34 3.95 8.45
CA SER A 74 -6.96 2.65 8.19
C SER A 74 -6.11 1.45 8.62
N GLY A 75 -4.77 1.61 8.75
CA GLY A 75 -3.85 0.49 8.94
C GLY A 75 -3.97 -0.31 10.25
N GLN A 76 -4.64 0.24 11.28
CA GLN A 76 -4.79 -0.41 12.59
C GLN A 76 -6.24 -0.49 13.08
N THR A 77 -7.21 -0.19 12.22
CA THR A 77 -8.63 -0.16 12.59
C THR A 77 -9.48 -0.85 11.54
N LYS A 78 -10.71 -1.21 11.92
CA LYS A 78 -11.69 -1.68 10.94
C LYS A 78 -12.05 -0.54 9.97
N TRP A 79 -12.19 -0.86 8.69
CA TRP A 79 -12.51 0.14 7.65
C TRP A 79 -13.74 0.98 8.00
N VAL A 80 -14.86 0.36 8.37
CA VAL A 80 -16.08 1.08 8.80
C VAL A 80 -15.86 2.04 9.97
N LYS A 81 -14.95 1.72 10.91
CA LYS A 81 -14.62 2.63 12.02
C LYS A 81 -13.81 3.83 11.55
N TYR A 82 -12.91 3.64 10.58
CA TYR A 82 -12.21 4.75 9.95
C TYR A 82 -13.18 5.63 9.14
N LEU A 83 -14.09 5.03 8.38
CA LEU A 83 -15.12 5.77 7.63
C LEU A 83 -15.98 6.63 8.56
N ALA A 84 -16.39 6.10 9.72
CA ALA A 84 -17.18 6.85 10.70
C ALA A 84 -16.45 8.10 11.25
N ALA A 85 -15.12 8.08 11.30
CA ALA A 85 -14.29 9.21 11.76
C ALA A 85 -13.84 10.14 10.61
N HIS A 86 -14.13 9.79 9.36
CA HIS A 86 -13.52 10.45 8.19
C HIS A 86 -13.80 11.95 8.12
N GLU A 87 -15.06 12.38 8.32
CA GLU A 87 -15.39 13.82 8.24
C GLU A 87 -14.74 14.62 9.37
N SER A 88 -14.69 14.09 10.59
CA SER A 88 -14.00 14.77 11.70
C SER A 88 -12.48 14.84 11.49
N VAL A 89 -11.86 13.78 10.95
CA VAL A 89 -10.44 13.80 10.56
C VAL A 89 -10.20 14.84 9.46
N LYS A 90 -11.07 14.88 8.45
CA LYS A 90 -11.00 15.85 7.34
C LYS A 90 -11.12 17.28 7.85
N GLU A 91 -12.06 17.55 8.75
CA GLU A 91 -12.23 18.87 9.37
C GLU A 91 -10.99 19.27 10.19
N THR A 92 -10.49 18.37 11.04
CA THR A 92 -9.28 18.59 11.85
C THR A 92 -8.06 18.92 10.99
N LEU A 93 -7.99 18.34 9.78
CA LEU A 93 -6.90 18.49 8.84
C LEU A 93 -7.18 19.51 7.71
N HIS A 94 -8.14 20.43 7.90
CA HIS A 94 -8.47 21.47 6.91
C HIS A 94 -8.74 20.93 5.51
N SER A 95 -9.57 19.89 5.41
CA SER A 95 -9.80 19.16 4.16
C SER A 95 -8.53 18.59 3.51
N PHE A 96 -7.60 18.14 4.36
CA PHE A 96 -6.28 17.63 3.98
C PHE A 96 -5.36 18.69 3.36
N ASP A 97 -5.43 19.94 3.82
CA ASP A 97 -4.46 20.98 3.45
C ASP A 97 -3.22 20.91 4.38
N PRO A 98 -2.04 20.48 3.88
CA PRO A 98 -0.85 20.39 4.70
C PRO A 98 -0.31 21.74 5.17
N ASP A 99 -0.52 22.84 4.42
CA ASP A 99 -0.01 24.16 4.80
C ASP A 99 -0.81 24.74 5.96
N ALA A 100 -2.14 24.61 5.89
CA ALA A 100 -3.03 25.05 6.97
C ALA A 100 -2.74 24.30 8.27
N VAL A 101 -2.54 22.97 8.18
CA VAL A 101 -2.16 22.15 9.34
C VAL A 101 -0.79 22.54 9.89
N ALA A 102 0.22 22.78 9.04
CA ALA A 102 1.54 23.20 9.49
C ALA A 102 1.52 24.59 10.16
N THR A 103 0.70 25.51 9.63
CA THR A 103 0.48 26.85 10.20
C THR A 103 -0.14 26.75 11.60
N ASP A 104 -1.19 25.95 11.75
CA ASP A 104 -1.85 25.73 13.05
C ASP A 104 -0.91 25.15 14.10
N VAL A 105 -0.10 24.17 13.72
CA VAL A 105 0.88 23.56 14.63
C VAL A 105 1.96 24.57 15.03
N THR A 106 2.37 25.44 14.11
CA THR A 106 3.32 26.53 14.39
C THR A 106 2.71 27.57 15.34
N ALA A 107 1.40 27.82 15.21
CA ALA A 107 0.63 28.69 16.10
C ALA A 107 0.30 28.06 17.48
N GLY A 108 0.69 26.81 17.71
CA GLY A 108 0.54 26.13 19.00
C GLY A 108 -0.74 25.30 19.17
N ARG A 109 -1.54 25.09 18.11
CA ARG A 109 -2.70 24.18 18.15
C ARG A 109 -2.23 22.73 18.31
N ASP A 110 -2.81 21.99 19.26
CA ASP A 110 -2.53 20.55 19.43
C ASP A 110 -3.34 19.70 18.44
N VAL A 111 -3.03 19.84 17.14
CA VAL A 111 -3.70 19.08 16.07
C VAL A 111 -3.55 17.56 16.29
N ALA A 112 -2.41 17.11 16.82
CA ALA A 112 -2.22 15.70 17.15
C ALA A 112 -3.13 15.23 18.29
N GLY A 113 -3.37 16.07 19.30
CA GLY A 113 -4.40 15.89 20.33
C GLY A 113 -5.79 15.71 19.75
N GLU A 114 -6.22 16.67 18.94
CA GLU A 114 -7.56 16.66 18.34
C GLU A 114 -7.77 15.43 17.43
N LEU A 115 -6.75 15.06 16.65
CA LEU A 115 -6.76 13.81 15.87
C LEU A 115 -6.89 12.57 16.74
N ARG A 116 -6.27 12.56 17.93
CA ARG A 116 -6.42 11.43 18.87
C ARG A 116 -7.83 11.34 19.41
N ASP A 117 -8.57 12.43 19.52
CA ASP A 117 -9.94 12.39 20.05
C ASP A 117 -10.94 11.84 19.02
N VAL A 118 -10.66 12.03 17.72
CA VAL A 118 -11.55 11.58 16.63
C VAL A 118 -11.14 10.24 16.02
N LEU A 119 -9.86 9.88 16.04
CA LEU A 119 -9.40 8.60 15.51
C LEU A 119 -9.86 7.43 16.40
N PRO A 120 -10.21 6.27 15.82
CA PRO A 120 -10.62 5.12 16.63
C PRO A 120 -9.51 4.67 17.60
N ARG A 121 -9.85 4.43 18.89
CA ARG A 121 -9.48 3.19 19.64
C ARG A 121 -8.00 2.73 19.54
N ALA A 122 -7.74 2.06 18.44
CA ALA A 122 -6.52 1.32 18.20
C ALA A 122 -5.38 2.17 17.60
N ALA A 123 -5.63 3.43 17.23
CA ALA A 123 -4.73 4.31 16.47
C ALA A 123 -4.06 5.43 17.31
N PHE A 124 -4.04 5.33 18.64
CA PHE A 124 -4.06 6.52 19.51
C PHE A 124 -2.76 7.31 19.75
N ARG A 125 -1.59 6.93 19.23
CA ARG A 125 -0.39 7.77 19.43
C ARG A 125 0.47 7.92 18.19
N SER A 126 0.88 6.81 17.58
CA SER A 126 1.78 6.89 16.43
C SER A 126 1.14 7.46 15.15
N PRO A 127 -0.11 7.10 14.78
CA PRO A 127 -0.77 7.64 13.58
C PRO A 127 -1.03 9.16 13.61
N ALA A 128 -1.60 9.71 14.69
CA ALA A 128 -1.92 11.14 14.77
C ALA A 128 -0.65 12.02 14.64
N THR A 129 0.41 11.69 15.38
CA THR A 129 1.70 12.36 15.26
C THR A 129 2.30 12.21 13.87
N ALA A 130 2.17 11.04 13.24
CA ALA A 130 2.65 10.82 11.88
C ALA A 130 1.89 11.66 10.85
N MET A 131 0.57 11.83 11.00
CA MET A 131 -0.23 12.71 10.13
C MET A 131 0.24 14.17 10.23
N VAL A 132 0.50 14.67 11.43
CA VAL A 132 1.08 16.02 11.61
C VAL A 132 2.49 16.13 11.00
N ALA A 133 3.33 15.10 11.16
CA ALA A 133 4.66 15.07 10.54
C ALA A 133 4.59 15.05 9.00
N TRP A 134 3.58 14.41 8.42
CA TRP A 134 3.31 14.46 6.99
C TRP A 134 2.91 15.85 6.51
N ALA A 135 2.05 16.55 7.25
CA ALA A 135 1.70 17.94 6.91
C ALA A 135 2.94 18.83 6.87
N LYS A 136 3.81 18.73 7.91
CA LYS A 136 5.08 19.45 7.97
C LYS A 136 6.00 19.11 6.79
N LEU A 137 6.18 17.83 6.50
CA LEU A 137 6.99 17.37 5.36
C LEU A 137 6.50 18.01 4.05
N LEU A 138 5.19 17.99 3.78
CA LEU A 138 4.65 18.54 2.53
C LEU A 138 4.60 20.06 2.49
N HIS A 139 4.61 20.71 3.65
CA HIS A 139 4.77 22.16 3.78
C HIS A 139 6.21 22.59 3.48
N GLU A 140 7.19 21.91 4.10
CA GLU A 140 8.61 22.21 3.99
C GLU A 140 9.21 21.76 2.64
N GLU A 141 8.69 20.68 2.05
CA GLU A 141 9.21 20.07 0.83
C GLU A 141 8.14 19.96 -0.28
N PRO A 142 7.80 21.08 -0.98
CA PRO A 142 6.80 21.06 -2.04
C PRO A 142 7.10 20.09 -3.20
N SER A 143 8.39 19.80 -3.44
CA SER A 143 8.87 18.89 -4.50
C SER A 143 9.03 17.44 -4.03
N PHE A 144 8.55 17.10 -2.82
CA PHE A 144 8.66 15.75 -2.27
C PHE A 144 8.17 14.68 -3.25
N TYR A 145 6.93 14.79 -3.74
CA TYR A 145 6.34 13.76 -4.60
C TYR A 145 7.05 13.64 -5.96
N SER A 146 7.49 14.77 -6.55
CA SER A 146 8.31 14.72 -7.77
C SER A 146 9.62 13.96 -7.55
N SER A 147 10.23 14.06 -6.37
CA SER A 147 11.42 13.28 -6.04
C SER A 147 11.10 11.76 -6.02
N VAL A 148 9.94 11.39 -5.48
CA VAL A 148 9.50 9.99 -5.47
C VAL A 148 9.18 9.48 -6.89
N GLN A 149 8.66 10.32 -7.78
CA GLN A 149 8.44 9.98 -9.18
C GLN A 149 9.77 9.79 -9.92
N GLN A 150 10.74 10.67 -9.70
CA GLN A 150 12.09 10.54 -10.25
C GLN A 150 12.79 9.26 -9.78
N LEU A 151 12.61 8.88 -8.51
CA LEU A 151 13.07 7.58 -8.00
C LEU A 151 12.44 6.41 -8.78
N GLY A 152 11.12 6.43 -8.98
CA GLY A 152 10.42 5.41 -9.78
C GLY A 152 10.93 5.33 -11.22
N SER A 153 11.10 6.49 -11.85
CA SER A 153 11.65 6.60 -13.21
C SER A 153 13.07 6.04 -13.30
N ALA A 154 13.95 6.41 -12.37
CA ALA A 154 15.33 5.94 -12.32
C ALA A 154 15.41 4.41 -12.23
N ILE A 155 14.60 3.80 -11.36
CA ILE A 155 14.51 2.34 -11.22
C ILE A 155 14.01 1.70 -12.52
N LEU A 156 12.97 2.25 -13.15
CA LEU A 156 12.45 1.73 -14.42
C LEU A 156 13.50 1.77 -15.54
N THR A 157 14.29 2.83 -15.59
CA THR A 157 15.35 2.99 -16.61
C THR A 157 16.64 2.22 -16.31
N SER A 158 16.78 1.61 -15.13
CA SER A 158 18.04 0.98 -14.71
C SER A 158 18.34 -0.37 -15.40
N GLY A 159 17.58 -0.75 -16.44
CA GLY A 159 17.78 -1.97 -17.21
C GLY A 159 17.24 -3.25 -16.57
N LEU A 160 16.59 -3.16 -15.41
CA LEU A 160 15.82 -4.27 -14.86
C LEU A 160 14.52 -4.35 -15.64
N ARG A 161 14.25 -5.52 -16.25
CA ARG A 161 13.00 -5.80 -17.00
C ARG A 161 11.77 -5.92 -16.08
N GLU A 162 11.66 -5.08 -15.06
CA GLU A 162 10.43 -4.98 -14.30
C GLU A 162 9.43 -4.16 -15.10
N GLN A 163 8.19 -4.64 -15.16
CA GLN A 163 7.07 -3.82 -15.63
C GLN A 163 6.78 -2.74 -14.58
N ALA A 164 6.07 -1.67 -14.96
CA ALA A 164 5.75 -0.56 -14.06
C ALA A 164 5.15 -1.02 -12.71
N ASP A 165 4.40 -2.13 -12.71
CA ASP A 165 3.77 -2.72 -11.53
C ASP A 165 4.77 -3.32 -10.52
N GLY A 166 5.98 -3.68 -10.98
CA GLY A 166 7.09 -4.16 -10.15
C GLY A 166 7.81 -3.05 -9.38
N LEU A 167 7.53 -1.77 -9.68
CA LEU A 167 8.20 -0.63 -9.06
C LEU A 167 7.75 -0.38 -7.62
N LEU A 168 6.46 -0.60 -7.33
CA LEU A 168 5.87 -0.32 -6.03
C LEU A 168 6.67 -0.93 -4.86
N PRO A 169 6.99 -2.24 -4.84
CA PRO A 169 7.71 -2.82 -3.72
C PRO A 169 9.13 -2.26 -3.55
N VAL A 170 9.81 -1.91 -4.64
CA VAL A 170 11.17 -1.35 -4.57
C VAL A 170 11.12 0.07 -4.01
N VAL A 171 10.21 0.90 -4.51
CA VAL A 171 10.05 2.27 -4.00
C VAL A 171 9.54 2.26 -2.55
N ALA A 172 8.57 1.42 -2.21
CA ALA A 172 8.09 1.28 -0.84
C ALA A 172 9.21 0.83 0.12
N THR A 173 10.19 0.06 -0.34
CA THR A 173 11.38 -0.30 0.44
C THR A 173 12.22 0.93 0.78
N VAL A 174 12.58 1.73 -0.24
CA VAL A 174 13.36 2.97 -0.05
C VAL A 174 12.64 3.91 0.93
N LEU A 175 11.34 4.05 0.78
CA LEU A 175 10.50 4.97 1.55
C LEU A 175 10.21 4.52 2.99
N SER A 176 10.33 3.23 3.30
CA SER A 176 9.98 2.72 4.63
C SER A 176 11.17 2.54 5.57
N ARG A 177 12.38 2.34 5.05
CA ARG A 177 13.57 2.05 5.87
C ARG A 177 14.91 2.43 5.23
N PRO A 178 15.55 3.53 5.66
CA PRO A 178 16.96 3.75 5.40
C PRO A 178 17.79 3.19 6.57
N ASP A 179 17.85 1.86 6.77
CA ASP A 179 18.70 1.26 7.83
C ASP A 179 20.20 1.45 7.53
N ARG A 180 20.55 1.88 6.31
CA ARG A 180 21.92 2.21 5.87
C ARG A 180 21.89 3.41 4.91
N PRO A 181 21.73 4.64 5.42
CA PRO A 181 21.50 5.82 4.58
C PRO A 181 22.64 6.06 3.58
N HIS A 182 23.90 5.79 3.96
CA HIS A 182 25.04 5.91 3.04
C HIS A 182 24.94 4.97 1.82
N ARG A 183 24.62 3.69 2.02
CA ARG A 183 24.52 2.72 0.91
C ARG A 183 23.33 3.02 0.00
N LEU A 184 22.21 3.39 0.61
CA LEU A 184 21.03 3.84 -0.12
C LEU A 184 21.40 5.06 -0.97
N ARG A 185 22.02 6.09 -0.37
CA ARG A 185 22.43 7.30 -1.07
C ARG A 185 23.36 7.00 -2.26
N GLU A 186 24.43 6.23 -2.05
CA GLU A 186 25.33 5.81 -3.11
C GLU A 186 24.61 5.06 -4.24
N ALA A 187 23.69 4.16 -3.88
CA ALA A 187 22.89 3.42 -4.85
C ALA A 187 21.98 4.35 -5.66
N LEU A 188 21.29 5.29 -5.01
CA LEU A 188 20.41 6.25 -5.68
C LEU A 188 21.20 7.18 -6.61
N VAL A 189 22.38 7.65 -6.19
CA VAL A 189 23.29 8.43 -7.07
C VAL A 189 23.66 7.63 -8.32
N ARG A 190 24.03 6.36 -8.18
CA ARG A 190 24.35 5.48 -9.33
C ARG A 190 23.16 5.28 -10.27
N LEU A 191 21.94 5.30 -9.74
CA LEU A 191 20.70 5.19 -10.53
C LEU A 191 20.29 6.51 -11.19
N GLY A 192 20.95 7.63 -10.86
CA GLY A 192 20.49 8.96 -11.27
C GLY A 192 19.20 9.40 -10.55
N ALA A 193 18.86 8.78 -9.42
CA ALA A 193 17.74 9.17 -8.58
C ALA A 193 18.14 10.26 -7.57
N PRO A 194 17.18 11.04 -7.03
CA PRO A 194 17.46 12.01 -5.98
C PRO A 194 18.14 11.37 -4.76
N ALA A 195 19.30 11.90 -4.38
CA ALA A 195 20.10 11.36 -3.30
C ALA A 195 19.75 12.03 -1.96
N ARG A 196 18.50 11.86 -1.51
CA ARG A 196 18.00 12.42 -0.25
C ARG A 196 18.37 11.54 0.95
N ASP A 197 18.61 12.16 2.11
CA ASP A 197 18.89 11.46 3.37
C ASP A 197 17.60 11.18 4.19
N ASP A 198 16.49 11.83 3.82
CA ASP A 198 15.23 11.86 4.57
C ASP A 198 14.09 11.05 3.92
N TRP A 199 14.42 10.03 3.11
CA TRP A 199 13.42 9.22 2.39
C TRP A 199 12.37 8.54 3.26
N LYS A 200 12.61 8.41 4.57
CA LYS A 200 11.73 7.69 5.49
C LYS A 200 10.40 8.43 5.68
N LEU A 201 9.33 7.79 5.25
CA LEU A 201 7.97 8.31 5.44
C LEU A 201 7.57 8.33 6.92
N PRO A 202 7.00 9.45 7.42
CA PRO A 202 6.54 9.52 8.80
C PRO A 202 5.53 8.42 9.15
N GLY A 203 5.87 7.62 10.16
CA GLY A 203 4.99 6.57 10.70
C GLY A 203 4.73 5.37 9.78
N MET A 204 5.43 5.24 8.65
CA MET A 204 5.13 4.19 7.67
C MET A 204 6.24 3.15 7.56
N GLY A 205 5.95 1.92 8.03
CA GLY A 205 6.67 0.73 7.59
C GLY A 205 6.25 0.30 6.18
N PHE A 206 6.90 -0.73 5.63
CA PHE A 206 6.68 -1.18 4.25
C PHE A 206 5.19 -1.38 3.86
N PRO A 207 4.34 -2.03 4.67
CA PRO A 207 2.94 -2.22 4.29
C PRO A 207 2.18 -0.90 4.15
N LEU A 208 2.43 0.06 5.05
CA LEU A 208 1.78 1.37 5.01
C LEU A 208 2.35 2.25 3.89
N ALA A 209 3.65 2.15 3.62
CA ALA A 209 4.27 2.81 2.47
C ALA A 209 3.67 2.28 1.15
N SER A 210 3.48 0.96 1.04
CA SER A 210 2.82 0.34 -0.11
C SER A 210 1.36 0.80 -0.25
N GLU A 211 0.62 0.85 0.86
CA GLU A 211 -0.77 1.33 0.90
C GLU A 211 -0.87 2.81 0.51
N PHE A 212 0.01 3.65 1.03
CA PHE A 212 0.12 5.06 0.66
C PHE A 212 0.29 5.22 -0.86
N ARG A 213 1.12 4.39 -1.47
CA ARG A 213 1.36 4.41 -2.92
C ARG A 213 0.15 3.93 -3.71
N ARG A 214 -0.55 2.88 -3.26
CA ARG A 214 -1.82 2.44 -3.86
C ARG A 214 -2.91 3.50 -3.77
N ASN A 215 -2.96 4.25 -2.67
CA ASN A 215 -3.84 5.42 -2.52
C ASN A 215 -3.47 6.59 -3.46
N LEU A 216 -2.26 6.56 -4.02
CA LEU A 216 -1.80 7.44 -5.10
C LEU A 216 -1.85 6.74 -6.46
N HIS A 217 -2.60 5.65 -6.56
CA HIS A 217 -2.85 4.89 -7.79
C HIS A 217 -1.60 4.20 -8.35
N TRP A 218 -0.57 4.00 -7.54
CA TRP A 218 0.52 3.11 -7.91
C TRP A 218 -0.02 1.68 -7.91
N ARG A 219 0.10 1.02 -9.07
CA ARG A 219 -0.17 -0.41 -9.19
C ARG A 219 0.89 -1.21 -8.45
N GLY A 220 0.46 -2.28 -7.82
CA GLY A 220 1.36 -3.25 -7.23
C GLY A 220 0.75 -3.95 -6.03
N PHE A 221 1.54 -4.87 -5.51
CA PHE A 221 1.10 -5.80 -4.48
C PHE A 221 1.65 -5.40 -3.11
N LYS A 222 0.79 -5.39 -2.09
CA LYS A 222 1.10 -5.01 -0.70
C LYS A 222 1.07 -6.28 0.16
N PRO A 223 2.23 -6.89 0.46
CA PRO A 223 2.30 -8.16 1.15
C PRO A 223 2.21 -7.94 2.66
N ASP A 224 1.00 -7.81 3.17
CA ASP A 224 0.71 -7.83 4.60
C ASP A 224 0.76 -9.26 5.18
N THR A 225 0.41 -9.42 6.45
CA THR A 225 0.43 -10.74 7.10
C THR A 225 -0.56 -11.75 6.52
N HIS A 226 -1.72 -11.31 6.04
CA HIS A 226 -2.73 -12.17 5.44
C HIS A 226 -2.24 -12.66 4.08
N VAL A 227 -1.79 -11.72 3.26
CA VAL A 227 -1.27 -11.96 1.92
C VAL A 227 -0.05 -12.88 1.95
N LYS A 228 0.96 -12.57 2.78
CA LYS A 228 2.18 -13.38 2.92
C LYS A 228 1.88 -14.83 3.30
N ARG A 229 0.90 -15.03 4.20
CA ARG A 229 0.51 -16.38 4.63
C ARG A 229 -0.08 -17.17 3.46
N LEU A 230 -1.01 -16.59 2.71
CA LEU A 230 -1.66 -17.29 1.61
C LEU A 230 -0.67 -17.58 0.47
N LEU A 231 0.11 -16.59 0.04
CA LEU A 231 1.12 -16.79 -0.99
C LEU A 231 2.18 -17.80 -0.58
N GLY A 232 2.59 -17.79 0.69
CA GLY A 232 3.56 -18.76 1.21
C GLY A 232 3.05 -20.20 1.19
N LEU A 233 1.73 -20.41 1.23
CA LEU A 233 1.09 -21.70 1.08
C LEU A 233 0.88 -22.08 -0.39
N TRP A 234 0.38 -21.16 -1.20
CA TRP A 234 0.00 -21.46 -2.59
C TRP A 234 1.19 -21.58 -3.54
N LEU A 235 2.30 -20.88 -3.26
CA LEU A 235 3.44 -20.74 -4.15
C LEU A 235 4.73 -21.26 -3.52
N GLN A 236 4.64 -22.17 -2.54
CA GLN A 236 5.78 -22.65 -1.74
C GLN A 236 7.00 -23.03 -2.61
N ASP A 237 6.77 -23.76 -3.71
CA ASP A 237 7.83 -24.22 -4.61
C ASP A 237 8.45 -23.10 -5.46
N GLN A 238 7.72 -22.00 -5.67
CA GLN A 238 8.18 -20.85 -6.46
C GLN A 238 8.85 -19.77 -5.60
N MET A 239 8.59 -19.75 -4.29
CA MET A 239 9.14 -18.77 -3.34
C MET A 239 10.68 -18.60 -3.43
N PRO A 240 11.51 -19.66 -3.62
CA PRO A 240 12.95 -19.50 -3.77
C PRO A 240 13.36 -18.63 -4.97
N SER A 241 12.63 -18.71 -6.09
CA SER A 241 12.96 -17.91 -7.29
C SER A 241 12.67 -16.42 -7.03
N PHE A 242 11.54 -16.12 -6.39
CA PHE A 242 11.19 -14.76 -5.98
C PHE A 242 12.18 -14.20 -4.94
N ALA A 243 12.75 -15.06 -4.08
CA ALA A 243 13.74 -14.64 -3.09
C ALA A 243 15.04 -14.14 -3.75
N LEU A 244 15.51 -14.84 -4.78
CA LEU A 244 16.68 -14.43 -5.57
C LEU A 244 16.43 -13.07 -6.22
N ARG A 245 15.29 -12.93 -6.91
CA ARG A 245 14.93 -11.67 -7.56
C ARG A 245 14.77 -10.52 -6.57
N ALA A 246 14.16 -10.76 -5.41
CA ALA A 246 14.01 -9.76 -4.37
C ALA A 246 15.36 -9.29 -3.79
N ALA A 247 16.35 -10.18 -3.71
CA ALA A 247 17.69 -9.81 -3.26
C ALA A 247 18.41 -8.90 -4.27
N GLU A 248 18.25 -9.17 -5.57
CA GLU A 248 18.77 -8.30 -6.64
C GLU A 248 18.14 -6.90 -6.56
N LEU A 249 16.80 -6.83 -6.46
CA LEU A 249 16.06 -5.56 -6.39
C LEU A 249 16.40 -4.75 -5.12
N ALA A 250 16.55 -5.42 -3.97
CA ALA A 250 16.95 -4.74 -2.74
C ALA A 250 18.38 -4.18 -2.84
N THR A 251 19.29 -4.95 -3.44
CA THR A 251 20.69 -4.55 -3.65
C THR A 251 20.79 -3.34 -4.59
N LEU A 252 19.95 -3.29 -5.63
CA LEU A 252 19.87 -2.17 -6.57
C LEU A 252 19.71 -0.83 -5.85
N VAL A 253 18.80 -0.78 -4.87
CA VAL A 253 18.51 0.43 -4.09
C VAL A 253 19.31 0.50 -2.79
N GLY A 254 20.37 -0.30 -2.65
CA GLY A 254 21.28 -0.24 -1.49
C GLY A 254 20.66 -0.73 -0.17
N VAL A 255 19.55 -1.47 -0.22
CA VAL A 255 18.86 -2.01 0.96
C VAL A 255 19.24 -3.47 1.17
N GLY A 256 19.76 -3.79 2.37
CA GLY A 256 20.27 -5.13 2.69
C GLY A 256 19.47 -5.90 3.75
N ASP A 257 18.40 -5.30 4.28
CA ASP A 257 17.61 -5.90 5.36
C ASP A 257 16.83 -7.15 4.89
N ALA A 258 16.67 -8.13 5.78
CA ALA A 258 15.96 -9.36 5.50
C ALA A 258 14.45 -9.14 5.37
N GLU A 259 13.87 -8.22 6.15
CA GLU A 259 12.44 -7.93 6.05
C GLU A 259 12.11 -7.19 4.75
N ALA A 260 12.93 -6.22 4.34
CA ALA A 260 12.83 -5.57 3.03
C ALA A 260 12.79 -6.58 1.87
N ARG A 261 13.77 -7.49 1.83
CA ARG A 261 13.83 -8.57 0.82
C ARG A 261 12.60 -9.47 0.87
N LYS A 262 12.16 -9.85 2.07
CA LYS A 262 10.94 -10.66 2.24
C LYS A 262 9.70 -9.92 1.71
N ASN A 263 9.59 -8.62 1.96
CA ASN A 263 8.49 -7.82 1.44
C ASN A 263 8.50 -7.78 -0.09
N ILE A 264 9.65 -7.48 -0.71
CA ILE A 264 9.77 -7.49 -2.17
C ILE A 264 9.43 -8.88 -2.73
N GLN A 265 9.95 -9.96 -2.12
CA GLN A 265 9.68 -11.34 -2.53
C GLN A 265 8.18 -11.65 -2.60
N TYR A 266 7.43 -11.30 -1.57
CA TYR A 266 5.98 -11.56 -1.56
C TYR A 266 5.21 -10.63 -2.50
N SER A 267 5.67 -9.41 -2.73
CA SER A 267 5.08 -8.56 -3.77
C SER A 267 5.27 -9.16 -5.17
N LEU A 268 6.47 -9.67 -5.48
CA LEU A 268 6.75 -10.34 -6.75
C LEU A 268 5.90 -11.61 -6.93
N ALA A 269 5.75 -12.40 -5.86
CA ALA A 269 4.89 -13.58 -5.87
C ALA A 269 3.42 -13.20 -6.16
N GLY A 270 2.92 -12.11 -5.57
CA GLY A 270 1.58 -11.58 -5.86
C GLY A 270 1.42 -11.09 -7.29
N LEU A 271 2.43 -10.39 -7.83
CA LEU A 271 2.44 -9.96 -9.23
C LEU A 271 2.38 -11.16 -10.18
N SER A 272 3.11 -12.25 -9.88
CA SER A 272 3.14 -13.43 -10.77
C SER A 272 1.79 -14.16 -10.91
N ILE A 273 0.90 -14.02 -9.92
CA ILE A 273 -0.44 -14.64 -9.95
C ILE A 273 -1.51 -13.69 -10.49
N THR A 274 -1.15 -12.48 -10.94
CA THR A 274 -2.10 -11.54 -11.51
C THR A 274 -2.49 -12.00 -12.92
N PRO A 275 -3.77 -12.32 -13.19
CA PRO A 275 -4.21 -12.72 -14.52
C PRO A 275 -4.01 -11.60 -15.57
N PRO A 276 -3.81 -11.94 -16.85
CA PRO A 276 -3.80 -10.95 -17.92
C PRO A 276 -5.10 -10.12 -17.94
N GLY A 277 -4.97 -8.80 -18.06
CA GLY A 277 -6.11 -7.88 -18.08
C GLY A 277 -6.62 -7.44 -16.70
N GLU A 278 -6.11 -8.03 -15.61
CA GLU A 278 -6.44 -7.63 -14.24
C GLU A 278 -5.36 -6.72 -13.64
N SER A 279 -5.78 -5.80 -12.78
CA SER A 279 -4.85 -4.94 -12.04
C SER A 279 -4.23 -5.70 -10.86
N PRO A 280 -2.90 -5.61 -10.64
CA PRO A 280 -2.26 -6.15 -9.44
C PRO A 280 -2.89 -5.65 -8.13
N SER A 281 -3.38 -4.40 -8.11
CA SER A 281 -4.06 -3.83 -6.95
C SER A 281 -5.39 -4.53 -6.67
N LYS A 282 -6.14 -4.94 -7.70
CA LYS A 282 -7.38 -5.70 -7.53
C LYS A 282 -7.08 -7.11 -7.01
N ILE A 283 -6.07 -7.76 -7.57
CA ILE A 283 -5.65 -9.11 -7.15
C ILE A 283 -5.14 -9.10 -5.71
N ASP A 284 -4.36 -8.10 -5.32
CA ASP A 284 -3.92 -7.90 -3.92
C ASP A 284 -5.11 -7.81 -2.97
N ASN A 285 -6.10 -6.97 -3.30
CA ASN A 285 -7.32 -6.82 -2.49
C ASN A 285 -8.09 -8.12 -2.36
N LEU A 286 -8.23 -8.90 -3.44
CA LEU A 286 -8.89 -10.20 -3.41
C LEU A 286 -8.17 -11.18 -2.48
N VAL A 287 -6.85 -11.33 -2.63
CA VAL A 287 -6.04 -12.22 -1.78
C VAL A 287 -6.11 -11.77 -0.32
N TRP A 288 -6.03 -10.47 -0.08
CA TRP A 288 -6.16 -9.90 1.25
C TRP A 288 -7.54 -10.18 1.87
N LEU A 289 -8.62 -9.92 1.13
CA LEU A 289 -10.00 -10.17 1.56
C LEU A 289 -10.23 -11.65 1.89
N ILE A 290 -9.71 -12.57 1.06
CA ILE A 290 -9.75 -14.01 1.33
C ILE A 290 -9.03 -14.32 2.64
N GLY A 291 -7.80 -13.81 2.82
CA GLY A 291 -6.99 -14.08 4.00
C GLY A 291 -7.51 -13.45 5.28
N ALA A 292 -8.32 -12.39 5.17
CA ALA A 292 -8.96 -11.71 6.29
C ALA A 292 -10.31 -12.33 6.67
N ASN A 293 -11.07 -12.89 5.72
CA ASN A 293 -12.47 -13.27 5.94
C ASN A 293 -12.79 -14.75 5.74
N ILE A 294 -12.06 -15.45 4.87
CA ILE A 294 -12.32 -16.84 4.50
C ILE A 294 -11.24 -17.73 5.11
N GLU A 295 -10.03 -17.62 4.59
CA GLU A 295 -8.86 -18.41 4.97
C GLU A 295 -8.15 -17.69 6.11
N THR A 296 -8.73 -17.60 7.31
CA THR A 296 -8.11 -16.86 8.44
C THR A 296 -7.02 -17.66 9.15
N LYS A 297 -6.18 -17.01 9.98
CA LYS A 297 -5.00 -17.62 10.66
C LYS A 297 -5.29 -18.95 11.39
N ASN A 298 -6.50 -19.13 11.92
CA ASN A 298 -6.90 -20.34 12.66
C ASN A 298 -7.91 -21.22 11.91
N ARG A 299 -8.22 -20.89 10.64
CA ARG A 299 -9.21 -21.59 9.80
C ARG A 299 -8.71 -21.72 8.36
N THR A 300 -7.41 -21.90 8.19
CA THR A 300 -6.82 -22.08 6.85
C THR A 300 -7.08 -23.51 6.39
N SER A 301 -7.87 -23.69 5.35
CA SER A 301 -8.31 -24.99 4.81
C SER A 301 -7.28 -25.64 3.89
N GLY A 302 -6.24 -24.89 3.50
CA GLY A 302 -5.26 -25.33 2.49
C GLY A 302 -5.79 -25.20 1.05
N ARG A 303 -7.03 -24.73 0.86
CA ARG A 303 -7.58 -24.44 -0.46
C ARG A 303 -6.71 -23.43 -1.20
N SER A 304 -6.32 -23.80 -2.41
CA SER A 304 -5.73 -22.88 -3.38
C SER A 304 -6.83 -22.22 -4.20
N TYR A 305 -6.66 -20.93 -4.46
CA TYR A 305 -7.49 -20.16 -5.40
C TYR A 305 -6.72 -19.88 -6.70
N LEU A 306 -5.72 -20.70 -7.02
CA LEU A 306 -4.93 -20.57 -8.24
C LEU A 306 -5.40 -21.56 -9.30
N LYS A 307 -5.36 -21.15 -10.57
CA LYS A 307 -5.58 -21.98 -11.75
C LYS A 307 -4.44 -21.79 -12.76
N HIS A 308 -4.35 -22.66 -13.75
CA HIS A 308 -3.48 -22.42 -14.90
C HIS A 308 -4.07 -21.30 -15.78
N ALA A 309 -3.21 -20.39 -16.21
CA ALA A 309 -3.55 -19.28 -17.11
C ALA A 309 -4.00 -19.78 -18.50
#